data_AF-A8UN79-F1
#
_entry.id   AF-A8UN79-F1
#
_cell.length_a   1.000
_cell.length_b   1.000
_cell.length_c   1.000
_cell.angle_alpha   90.00
_cell.angle_beta   90.00
_cell.angle_gamma   90.00
#
_symmetry.space_group_name_H-M   'P 1'
#
loop_
_entity.id
_entity.type
_entity.pdbx_description
1 polymer ?
#
loop_
_entity_poly.entity_id
_entity_poly.type
_entity_poly.pdbx_seq_one_letter_code
_entity_poly.pdbx_strand_id
1 'polypeptide(L)'
;MTIIEKLKYHDDNQLNEWLDYSDKQTKKFCKELVKFAKENETELKQYCINTLPTEYSSLSIIYEALTEYSTSFNNLLFEEIKRVITLAKQKRIKASYLELLTDIEPEDIYSKDEEIYIDCLNFMTSELSINNDKKFNIELLEVIDWFLIELDEDDDITESKNWVNQIKKLANEGEPAVKLKAREVLKNIDSTDALNSMSFFERVKGMFS
;
A
#
# COMPACT_ATOMS: atom_id res chain seq x y z
N MET A 1 -9.71 -28.30 6.21
CA MET A 1 -9.26 -26.95 6.59
C MET A 1 -10.06 -25.95 5.77
N THR A 2 -10.83 -25.08 6.41
CA THR A 2 -11.53 -23.96 5.76
C THR A 2 -10.53 -22.95 5.20
N ILE A 3 -10.97 -21.99 4.37
CA ILE A 3 -10.08 -20.92 3.87
C ILE A 3 -9.51 -20.10 5.03
N ILE A 4 -10.34 -19.74 6.02
CA ILE A 4 -9.89 -19.01 7.21
C ILE A 4 -8.87 -19.82 8.03
N GLU A 5 -9.09 -21.12 8.20
CA GLU A 5 -8.13 -21.98 8.90
C GLU A 5 -6.79 -22.07 8.15
N LYS A 6 -6.80 -22.13 6.81
CA LYS A 6 -5.59 -22.11 5.98
C LYS A 6 -4.85 -20.77 6.10
N LEU A 7 -5.57 -19.65 6.08
CA LEU A 7 -4.97 -18.31 6.26
C LEU A 7 -4.31 -18.17 7.63
N LYS A 8 -5.00 -18.61 8.70
CA LYS A 8 -4.42 -18.64 10.05
C LYS A 8 -3.18 -19.53 10.13
N TYR A 9 -3.24 -20.70 9.49
CA TYR A 9 -2.09 -21.60 9.43
C TYR A 9 -0.88 -20.94 8.75
N HIS A 10 -1.07 -20.22 7.64
CA HIS A 10 0.02 -19.49 6.99
C HIS A 10 0.57 -18.36 7.87
N ASP A 11 -0.28 -17.62 8.56
CA ASP A 11 0.10 -16.56 9.51
C ASP A 11 0.94 -17.14 10.68
N ASP A 12 0.46 -18.22 11.30
CA ASP A 12 1.14 -18.92 12.41
C ASP A 12 2.52 -19.48 12.02
N ASN A 13 2.71 -19.80 10.73
CA ASN A 13 3.96 -20.34 10.19
C ASN A 13 4.79 -19.26 9.45
N GLN A 14 4.51 -17.97 9.66
CA GLN A 14 5.25 -16.84 9.09
C GLN A 14 5.36 -16.92 7.56
N LEU A 15 4.30 -17.40 6.90
CA LEU A 15 4.25 -17.59 5.45
C LEU A 15 5.31 -18.54 4.87
N ASN A 16 6.13 -19.24 5.68
CA ASN A 16 7.21 -20.10 5.18
C ASN A 16 6.70 -21.13 4.17
N GLU A 17 5.60 -21.81 4.49
CA GLU A 17 5.00 -22.76 3.57
C GLU A 17 4.30 -22.09 2.37
N TRP A 18 3.84 -20.85 2.50
CA TRP A 18 3.28 -20.10 1.38
C TRP A 18 4.37 -19.76 0.36
N LEU A 19 5.55 -19.35 0.84
CA LEU A 19 6.73 -19.08 0.00
C LEU A 19 7.24 -20.34 -0.71
N ASP A 20 7.00 -21.52 -0.15
CA ASP A 20 7.37 -22.81 -0.76
C ASP A 20 6.33 -23.36 -1.75
N TYR A 21 5.16 -22.70 -1.91
CA TYR A 21 4.15 -23.15 -2.87
C TYR A 21 4.59 -22.87 -4.31
N SER A 22 4.31 -23.82 -5.21
CA SER A 22 4.42 -23.55 -6.64
C SER A 22 3.36 -22.54 -7.08
N ASP A 23 3.63 -21.76 -8.13
CA ASP A 23 2.67 -20.82 -8.73
C ASP A 23 1.30 -21.45 -8.97
N LYS A 24 1.28 -22.72 -9.39
CA LYS A 24 0.04 -23.45 -9.64
C LYS A 24 -0.77 -23.66 -8.36
N GLN A 25 -0.11 -23.92 -7.22
CA GLN A 25 -0.76 -24.06 -5.92
C GLN A 25 -1.26 -22.72 -5.40
N THR A 26 -0.44 -21.67 -5.50
CA THR A 26 -0.80 -20.29 -5.14
C THR A 26 -2.04 -19.84 -5.90
N LYS A 27 -2.02 -19.89 -7.24
CA LYS A 27 -3.16 -19.53 -8.09
C LYS A 27 -4.41 -20.34 -7.79
N LYS A 28 -4.26 -21.62 -7.46
CA LYS A 28 -5.39 -22.46 -7.06
C LYS A 28 -5.98 -21.97 -5.74
N PHE A 29 -5.15 -21.67 -4.75
CA PHE A 29 -5.60 -21.18 -3.45
C PHE A 29 -6.26 -19.80 -3.56
N CYS A 30 -5.67 -18.85 -4.30
CA CYS A 30 -6.24 -17.52 -4.51
C CYS A 30 -7.64 -17.59 -5.14
N LYS A 31 -7.84 -18.48 -6.14
CA LYS A 31 -9.17 -18.73 -6.72
C LYS A 31 -10.16 -19.35 -5.73
N GLU A 32 -9.71 -20.28 -4.89
CA GLU A 32 -10.53 -20.86 -3.82
C GLU A 32 -10.92 -19.79 -2.78
N LEU A 33 -9.99 -18.89 -2.43
CA LEU A 33 -10.21 -17.76 -1.53
C LEU A 33 -11.24 -16.79 -2.09
N VAL A 34 -11.10 -16.37 -3.34
CA VAL A 34 -12.06 -15.46 -4.00
C VAL A 34 -13.44 -16.08 -4.09
N LYS A 35 -13.54 -17.38 -4.40
CA LYS A 35 -14.82 -18.09 -4.38
C LYS A 35 -15.44 -18.07 -2.99
N PHE A 36 -14.66 -18.40 -1.96
CA PHE A 36 -15.09 -18.36 -0.57
C PHE A 36 -15.54 -16.95 -0.16
N ALA A 37 -14.80 -15.91 -0.54
CA ALA A 37 -15.10 -14.51 -0.26
C ALA A 37 -16.46 -14.09 -0.82
N LYS A 38 -16.81 -14.54 -2.03
CA LYS A 38 -18.12 -14.26 -2.65
C LYS A 38 -19.28 -14.94 -1.92
N GLU A 39 -19.04 -16.11 -1.36
CA GLU A 39 -20.04 -16.89 -0.61
C GLU A 39 -20.14 -16.45 0.85
N ASN A 40 -19.07 -15.87 1.43
CA ASN A 40 -18.93 -15.61 2.87
C ASN A 40 -18.29 -14.23 3.16
N GLU A 41 -18.72 -13.19 2.44
CA GLU A 41 -18.10 -11.85 2.47
C GLU A 41 -17.92 -11.29 3.89
N THR A 42 -18.93 -11.43 4.74
CA THR A 42 -18.88 -10.94 6.13
C THR A 42 -17.80 -11.64 6.94
N GLU A 43 -17.62 -12.95 6.75
CA GLU A 43 -16.62 -13.73 7.47
C GLU A 43 -15.21 -13.31 7.07
N LEU A 44 -14.96 -13.12 5.77
CA LEU A 44 -13.68 -12.61 5.27
C LEU A 44 -13.39 -11.20 5.82
N LYS A 45 -14.37 -10.29 5.77
CA LYS A 45 -14.24 -8.94 6.33
C LYS A 45 -13.89 -8.96 7.81
N GLN A 46 -14.56 -9.81 8.60
CA GLN A 46 -14.25 -9.97 10.02
C GLN A 46 -12.86 -10.54 10.24
N TYR A 47 -12.41 -11.47 9.41
CA TYR A 47 -11.04 -11.99 9.48
C TYR A 47 -10.03 -10.87 9.26
N CYS A 48 -10.20 -10.05 8.22
CA CYS A 48 -9.32 -8.91 7.94
C CYS A 48 -9.25 -7.94 9.12
N ILE A 49 -10.40 -7.51 9.66
CA ILE A 49 -10.49 -6.57 10.78
C ILE A 49 -9.77 -7.10 12.03
N ASN A 50 -9.92 -8.40 12.32
CA ASN A 50 -9.35 -9.03 13.51
C ASN A 50 -7.88 -9.44 13.35
N THR A 51 -7.33 -9.37 12.13
CA THR A 51 -5.93 -9.66 11.86
C THR A 51 -5.13 -8.36 11.88
N LEU A 52 -4.14 -8.29 12.78
CA LEU A 52 -3.21 -7.16 12.83
C LEU A 52 -2.10 -7.38 11.82
N PRO A 53 -1.79 -6.40 10.96
CA PRO A 53 -0.63 -6.44 10.07
C PRO A 53 0.67 -6.77 10.81
N THR A 54 1.45 -7.67 10.21
CA THR A 54 2.81 -8.03 10.60
C THR A 54 3.65 -8.27 9.33
N GLU A 55 4.97 -8.46 9.50
CA GLU A 55 5.89 -8.78 8.40
C GLU A 55 5.46 -10.02 7.59
N TYR A 56 4.85 -11.01 8.24
CA TYR A 56 4.41 -12.26 7.62
C TYR A 56 2.90 -12.45 7.74
N SER A 57 2.14 -11.42 7.38
CA SER A 57 0.69 -11.44 7.54
C SER A 57 0.00 -12.16 6.40
N SER A 58 -0.91 -13.09 6.73
CA SER A 58 -1.80 -13.71 5.73
C SER A 58 -2.75 -12.71 5.02
N LEU A 59 -2.84 -11.45 5.49
CA LEU A 59 -3.52 -10.37 4.79
C LEU A 59 -2.93 -10.15 3.39
N SER A 60 -1.61 -10.33 3.23
CA SER A 60 -0.90 -10.30 1.94
C SER A 60 -1.57 -11.22 0.91
N ILE A 61 -1.82 -12.48 1.29
CA ILE A 61 -2.49 -13.48 0.44
C ILE A 61 -3.91 -13.05 0.07
N ILE A 62 -4.62 -12.39 0.98
CA ILE A 62 -5.96 -11.87 0.70
C ILE A 62 -5.87 -10.74 -0.32
N TYR A 63 -4.96 -9.79 -0.14
CA TYR A 63 -4.82 -8.62 -1.00
C TYR A 63 -4.46 -9.02 -2.42
N GLU A 64 -3.46 -9.90 -2.58
CA GLU A 64 -3.07 -10.47 -3.87
C GLU A 64 -4.28 -11.18 -4.54
N ALA A 65 -4.93 -12.09 -3.81
CA ALA A 65 -6.02 -12.90 -4.37
C ALA A 65 -7.24 -12.05 -4.79
N LEU A 66 -7.64 -11.08 -3.96
CA LEU A 66 -8.80 -10.26 -4.25
C LEU A 66 -8.54 -9.32 -5.42
N THR A 67 -7.33 -8.75 -5.51
CA THR A 67 -6.97 -7.81 -6.58
C THR A 67 -6.86 -8.52 -7.93
N GLU A 68 -6.12 -9.64 -7.99
CA GLU A 68 -5.89 -10.38 -9.24
C GLU A 68 -7.18 -11.00 -9.80
N TYR A 69 -8.01 -11.60 -8.93
CA TYR A 69 -9.11 -12.47 -9.36
C TYR A 69 -10.52 -11.87 -9.21
N SER A 70 -10.71 -10.67 -8.65
CA SER A 70 -12.05 -10.12 -8.46
C SER A 70 -12.15 -8.62 -8.16
N THR A 71 -12.63 -7.85 -9.15
CA THR A 71 -12.98 -6.42 -8.99
C THR A 71 -14.05 -6.13 -7.94
N SER A 72 -14.90 -7.12 -7.63
CA SER A 72 -16.00 -6.99 -6.66
C SER A 72 -15.54 -6.60 -5.25
N PHE A 73 -14.25 -6.76 -4.96
CA PHE A 73 -13.66 -6.51 -3.65
C PHE A 73 -12.79 -5.26 -3.60
N ASN A 74 -12.72 -4.44 -4.66
CA ASN A 74 -11.92 -3.20 -4.67
C ASN A 74 -12.31 -2.26 -3.52
N ASN A 75 -13.61 -2.13 -3.23
CA ASN A 75 -14.08 -1.40 -2.05
C ASN A 75 -13.57 -1.97 -0.72
N LEU A 76 -13.48 -3.30 -0.58
CA LEU A 76 -12.91 -3.93 0.62
C LEU A 76 -11.41 -3.64 0.72
N LEU A 77 -10.68 -3.71 -0.39
CA LEU A 77 -9.24 -3.39 -0.43
C LEU A 77 -9.00 -1.92 -0.04
N PHE A 78 -9.83 -1.00 -0.52
CA PHE A 78 -9.75 0.41 -0.11
C PHE A 78 -9.99 0.61 1.40
N GLU A 79 -11.00 -0.06 1.97
CA GLU A 79 -11.23 -0.02 3.42
C GLU A 79 -10.08 -0.63 4.22
N GLU A 80 -9.40 -1.63 3.67
CA GLU A 80 -8.19 -2.21 4.26
C GLU A 80 -7.01 -1.24 4.22
N ILE A 81 -6.78 -0.54 3.11
CA ILE A 81 -5.79 0.56 3.03
C ILE A 81 -6.05 1.59 4.13
N LYS A 82 -7.30 2.05 4.28
CA LYS A 82 -7.69 2.99 5.35
C LYS A 82 -7.40 2.44 6.73
N ARG A 83 -7.79 1.19 6.99
CA ARG A 83 -7.61 0.54 8.29
C ARG A 83 -6.13 0.42 8.64
N VAL A 84 -5.32 -0.13 7.74
CA VAL A 84 -3.89 -0.40 7.97
C VAL A 84 -3.11 0.91 8.18
N ILE A 85 -3.35 1.94 7.36
CA ILE A 85 -2.75 3.27 7.54
C ILE A 85 -3.17 3.89 8.87
N THR A 86 -4.45 3.80 9.23
CA THR A 86 -4.95 4.30 10.53
C THR A 86 -4.28 3.58 11.70
N LEU A 87 -4.12 2.26 11.64
CA LEU A 87 -3.44 1.48 12.67
C LEU A 87 -1.96 1.90 12.83
N ALA A 88 -1.26 2.11 11.71
CA ALA A 88 0.14 2.55 11.73
C ALA A 88 0.28 3.97 12.29
N LYS A 89 -0.59 4.90 11.85
CA LYS A 89 -0.61 6.29 12.33
C LYS A 89 -0.92 6.39 13.83
N GLN A 90 -1.80 5.52 14.33
CA GLN A 90 -2.11 5.39 15.75
C GLN A 90 -1.07 4.58 16.55
N LYS A 91 0.03 4.15 15.92
CA LYS A 91 1.11 3.33 16.52
C LYS A 91 0.61 2.01 17.11
N ARG A 92 -0.48 1.45 16.57
CA ARG A 92 -0.99 0.11 16.93
C ARG A 92 -0.25 -1.01 16.21
N ILE A 93 0.36 -0.69 15.08
CA ILE A 93 1.29 -1.54 14.33
C ILE A 93 2.58 -0.76 14.03
N LYS A 94 3.65 -1.45 13.63
CA LYS A 94 4.87 -0.79 13.14
C LYS A 94 4.57 -0.15 11.79
N ALA A 95 5.16 1.03 11.53
CA ALA A 95 5.04 1.69 10.24
C ALA A 95 5.58 0.83 9.08
N SER A 96 6.59 -0.01 9.32
CA SER A 96 7.11 -0.95 8.30
C SER A 96 6.16 -2.06 7.91
N TYR A 97 5.02 -2.21 8.61
CA TYR A 97 3.98 -3.14 8.18
C TYR A 97 3.00 -2.48 7.19
N LEU A 98 3.27 -1.25 6.73
CA LEU A 98 2.59 -0.66 5.57
C LEU A 98 3.03 -1.33 4.26
N GLU A 99 4.23 -1.91 4.20
CA GLU A 99 4.76 -2.66 3.05
C GLU A 99 3.77 -3.72 2.55
N LEU A 100 3.04 -4.39 3.45
CA LEU A 100 1.92 -5.29 3.14
C LEU A 100 0.92 -4.74 2.11
N LEU A 101 0.71 -3.42 2.07
CA LEU A 101 -0.23 -2.80 1.12
C LEU A 101 0.28 -2.82 -0.32
N THR A 102 1.55 -3.12 -0.56
CA THR A 102 2.09 -3.32 -1.92
C THR A 102 1.69 -4.65 -2.53
N ASP A 103 1.13 -5.59 -1.74
CA ASP A 103 0.52 -6.82 -2.26
C ASP A 103 -0.87 -6.56 -2.89
N ILE A 104 -1.35 -5.32 -2.85
CA ILE A 104 -2.48 -4.86 -3.65
C ILE A 104 -1.92 -4.43 -5.00
N GLU A 105 -2.30 -5.12 -6.08
CA GLU A 105 -1.85 -4.85 -7.46
C GLU A 105 -2.55 -3.61 -8.06
N PRO A 106 -1.87 -2.45 -8.15
CA PRO A 106 -2.50 -1.20 -8.57
C PRO A 106 -2.92 -1.23 -10.04
N GLU A 107 -2.18 -1.90 -10.94
CA GLU A 107 -2.51 -2.05 -12.36
C GLU A 107 -3.92 -2.64 -12.54
N ASP A 108 -4.22 -3.66 -11.74
CA ASP A 108 -5.49 -4.38 -11.76
C ASP A 108 -6.65 -3.55 -11.21
N ILE A 109 -6.40 -2.66 -10.24
CA ILE A 109 -7.43 -1.73 -9.75
C ILE A 109 -7.64 -0.62 -10.77
N TYR A 110 -6.56 0.01 -11.23
CA TYR A 110 -6.59 1.11 -12.20
C TYR A 110 -7.34 0.71 -13.48
N SER A 111 -6.97 -0.41 -14.10
CA SER A 111 -7.56 -0.87 -15.35
C SER A 111 -9.02 -1.34 -15.24
N LYS A 112 -9.49 -1.68 -14.03
CA LYS A 112 -10.82 -2.28 -13.82
C LYS A 112 -11.79 -1.38 -13.05
N ASP A 113 -11.30 -0.43 -12.26
CA ASP A 113 -12.06 0.45 -11.37
C ASP A 113 -11.25 1.71 -10.99
N GLU A 114 -11.07 2.61 -11.97
CA GLU A 114 -10.29 3.86 -11.83
C GLU A 114 -10.76 4.75 -10.68
N GLU A 115 -12.08 4.77 -10.38
CA GLU A 115 -12.63 5.55 -9.26
C GLU A 115 -12.05 5.09 -7.92
N ILE A 116 -11.98 3.78 -7.67
CA ILE A 116 -11.37 3.24 -6.45
C ILE A 116 -9.87 3.48 -6.42
N TYR A 117 -9.18 3.38 -7.55
CA TYR A 117 -7.75 3.72 -7.63
C TYR A 117 -7.50 5.18 -7.23
N ILE A 118 -8.29 6.12 -7.77
CA ILE A 118 -8.25 7.55 -7.41
C ILE A 118 -8.53 7.75 -5.93
N ASP A 119 -9.54 7.07 -5.38
CA ASP A 119 -9.90 7.14 -3.96
C ASP A 119 -8.78 6.64 -3.04
N CYS A 120 -8.10 5.55 -3.42
CA CYS A 120 -6.92 5.04 -2.72
C CYS A 120 -5.82 6.12 -2.64
N LEU A 121 -5.43 6.69 -3.78
CA LEU A 121 -4.37 7.71 -3.84
C LEU A 121 -4.76 9.01 -3.15
N ASN A 122 -6.02 9.46 -3.29
CA ASN A 122 -6.56 10.60 -2.56
C ASN A 122 -6.41 10.39 -1.05
N PHE A 123 -6.84 9.24 -0.54
CA PHE A 123 -6.73 8.93 0.87
C PHE A 123 -5.27 8.87 1.34
N MET A 124 -4.44 8.05 0.69
CA MET A 124 -3.05 7.83 1.10
C MET A 124 -2.25 9.14 1.11
N THR A 125 -2.40 9.96 0.07
CA THR A 125 -1.70 11.24 0.00
C THR A 125 -2.22 12.23 1.04
N SER A 126 -3.53 12.26 1.32
CA SER A 126 -4.10 13.11 2.38
C SER A 126 -3.56 12.79 3.78
N GLU A 127 -3.09 11.56 4.00
CA GLU A 127 -2.53 11.11 5.27
C GLU A 127 -1.07 11.53 5.47
N LEU A 128 -0.38 11.99 4.42
CA LEU A 128 0.97 12.56 4.50
C LEU A 128 0.96 13.93 5.21
N SER A 129 1.93 14.17 6.08
CA SER A 129 2.06 15.46 6.78
C SER A 129 3.47 15.67 7.31
N ILE A 130 3.98 16.91 7.25
CA ILE A 130 5.27 17.28 7.85
C ILE A 130 5.35 17.02 9.36
N ASN A 131 4.19 16.89 10.01
CA ASN A 131 4.07 16.66 11.45
C ASN A 131 3.94 15.18 11.83
N ASN A 132 3.85 14.28 10.84
CA ASN A 132 3.80 12.85 11.12
C ASN A 132 5.16 12.33 11.60
N ASP A 133 5.14 11.12 12.18
CA ASP A 133 6.36 10.38 12.46
C ASP A 133 7.17 10.16 11.17
N LYS A 134 8.49 10.36 11.26
CA LYS A 134 9.42 10.23 10.13
C LYS A 134 9.27 8.88 9.43
N LYS A 135 9.25 7.79 10.20
CA LYS A 135 9.18 6.44 9.63
C LYS A 135 7.81 6.22 8.98
N PHE A 136 6.73 6.66 9.62
CA PHE A 136 5.39 6.59 9.00
C PHE A 136 5.33 7.27 7.62
N ASN A 137 5.87 8.48 7.49
CA ASN A 137 5.87 9.16 6.19
C ASN A 137 6.69 8.43 5.13
N ILE A 138 7.85 7.88 5.49
CA ILE A 138 8.71 7.15 4.54
C ILE A 138 7.98 5.90 4.03
N GLU A 139 7.44 5.09 4.93
CA GLU A 139 6.77 3.84 4.60
C GLU A 139 5.47 4.09 3.82
N LEU A 140 4.72 5.14 4.15
CA LEU A 140 3.55 5.54 3.36
C LEU A 140 3.93 6.08 1.98
N LEU A 141 5.04 6.80 1.86
CA LEU A 141 5.56 7.23 0.55
C LEU A 141 5.97 6.05 -0.32
N GLU A 142 6.48 4.95 0.26
CA GLU A 142 6.78 3.72 -0.48
C GLU A 142 5.53 3.05 -1.04
N VAL A 143 4.45 2.96 -0.27
CA VAL A 143 3.16 2.45 -0.77
C VAL A 143 2.59 3.36 -1.85
N ILE A 144 2.69 4.69 -1.68
CA ILE A 144 2.23 5.65 -2.69
C ILE A 144 3.04 5.51 -3.98
N ASP A 145 4.37 5.38 -3.88
CA ASP A 145 5.26 5.17 -5.03
C ASP A 145 4.83 3.94 -5.84
N TRP A 146 4.53 2.82 -5.15
CA TRP A 146 4.03 1.60 -5.78
C TRP A 146 2.76 1.83 -6.58
N PHE A 147 1.79 2.57 -6.03
CA PHE A 147 0.54 2.88 -6.74
C PHE A 147 0.78 3.82 -7.94
N LEU A 148 1.66 4.81 -7.79
CA LEU A 148 1.90 5.82 -8.82
C LEU A 148 2.66 5.30 -10.04
N ILE A 149 3.27 4.10 -9.99
CA ILE A 149 3.93 3.47 -11.15
C ILE A 149 2.96 3.30 -12.33
N GLU A 150 1.67 3.15 -12.05
CA GLU A 150 0.63 2.94 -13.06
C GLU A 150 0.17 4.22 -13.75
N LEU A 151 0.62 5.41 -13.30
CA LEU A 151 0.30 6.66 -13.99
C LEU A 151 1.19 6.81 -15.22
N ASP A 152 0.61 6.72 -16.41
CA ASP A 152 1.27 7.15 -17.64
C ASP A 152 1.24 8.69 -17.74
N GLU A 153 2.23 9.28 -18.41
CA GLU A 153 2.28 10.73 -18.67
C GLU A 153 1.08 11.21 -19.51
N ASP A 154 0.48 10.28 -20.26
CA ASP A 154 -0.69 10.52 -21.12
C ASP A 154 -2.04 10.42 -20.36
N ASP A 155 -2.05 9.98 -19.10
CA ASP A 155 -3.27 9.83 -18.31
C ASP A 155 -3.76 11.17 -17.74
N ASP A 156 -4.96 11.61 -18.15
CA ASP A 156 -5.58 12.86 -17.69
C ASP A 156 -6.35 12.66 -16.36
N ILE A 157 -5.68 12.15 -15.33
CA ILE A 157 -6.25 12.08 -13.99
C ILE A 157 -6.11 13.44 -13.33
N THR A 158 -7.23 14.16 -13.19
CA THR A 158 -7.26 15.54 -12.68
C THR A 158 -6.74 15.63 -11.23
N GLU A 159 -6.98 14.60 -10.43
CA GLU A 159 -6.61 14.46 -9.03
C GLU A 159 -5.10 14.33 -8.82
N SER A 160 -4.36 13.85 -9.83
CA SER A 160 -2.89 13.63 -9.76
C SER A 160 -2.12 14.85 -9.30
N LYS A 161 -2.56 16.05 -9.70
CA LYS A 161 -1.98 17.33 -9.26
C LYS A 161 -2.05 17.50 -7.74
N ASN A 162 -3.13 17.06 -7.10
CA ASN A 162 -3.28 17.15 -5.65
C ASN A 162 -2.31 16.20 -4.94
N TRP A 163 -2.17 14.97 -5.45
CA TRP A 163 -1.24 13.97 -4.95
C TRP A 163 0.20 14.48 -5.01
N VAL A 164 0.61 14.93 -6.20
CA VAL A 164 1.95 15.49 -6.46
C VAL A 164 2.23 16.70 -5.55
N ASN A 165 1.26 17.61 -5.39
CA ASN A 165 1.44 18.79 -4.54
C ASN A 165 1.69 18.43 -3.08
N GLN A 166 1.01 17.39 -2.58
CA GLN A 166 1.20 16.94 -1.21
C GLN A 166 2.58 16.29 -1.00
N ILE A 167 3.06 15.52 -1.98
CA ILE A 167 4.42 14.95 -1.96
C ILE A 167 5.48 16.07 -2.10
N LYS A 168 5.26 17.06 -2.97
CA LYS A 168 6.14 18.25 -3.12
C LYS A 168 6.29 19.02 -1.82
N LYS A 169 5.22 19.14 -1.03
CA LYS A 169 5.30 19.76 0.30
C LYS A 169 6.30 19.02 1.21
N LEU A 170 6.22 17.69 1.28
CA LEU A 170 7.20 16.89 2.03
C LEU A 170 8.62 17.01 1.45
N ALA A 171 8.77 16.99 0.13
CA ALA A 171 10.06 17.12 -0.55
C ALA A 171 10.77 18.47 -0.29
N ASN A 172 10.00 19.51 0.05
CA ASN A 172 10.50 20.85 0.33
C ASN A 172 10.65 21.14 1.83
N GLU A 173 9.72 20.67 2.65
CA GLU A 173 9.56 21.09 4.05
C GLU A 173 9.77 19.96 5.07
N GLY A 174 9.77 18.70 4.64
CA GLY A 174 9.88 17.55 5.53
C GLY A 174 11.24 17.43 6.22
N GLU A 175 11.38 16.46 7.11
CA GLU A 175 12.70 16.11 7.64
C GLU A 175 13.62 15.53 6.55
N PRO A 176 14.96 15.58 6.69
CA PRO A 176 15.88 15.22 5.61
C PRO A 176 15.63 13.85 4.93
N ALA A 177 15.38 12.79 5.70
CA ALA A 177 15.08 11.47 5.14
C ALA A 177 13.72 11.45 4.40
N VAL A 178 12.70 12.11 4.95
CA VAL A 178 11.38 12.26 4.32
C VAL A 178 11.50 13.09 3.04
N LYS A 179 12.30 14.16 3.02
CA LYS A 179 12.60 14.95 1.81
C LYS A 179 13.23 14.09 0.73
N LEU A 180 14.19 13.23 1.09
CA LEU A 180 14.85 12.35 0.13
C LEU A 180 13.85 11.36 -0.47
N LYS A 181 13.08 10.64 0.36
CA LYS A 181 12.09 9.70 -0.15
C LYS A 181 11.01 10.40 -0.99
N ALA A 182 10.46 11.53 -0.55
CA ALA A 182 9.46 12.27 -1.32
C ALA A 182 10.00 12.74 -2.68
N ARG A 183 11.27 13.13 -2.76
CA ARG A 183 11.91 13.48 -4.05
C ARG A 183 12.18 12.29 -4.94
N GLU A 184 12.45 11.13 -4.36
CA GLU A 184 12.57 9.87 -5.09
C GLU A 184 11.25 9.52 -5.76
N VAL A 185 10.14 9.52 -5.00
CA VAL A 185 8.80 9.29 -5.56
C VAL A 185 8.48 10.28 -6.68
N LEU A 186 8.69 11.58 -6.45
CA LEU A 186 8.44 12.60 -7.49
C LEU A 186 9.32 12.43 -8.74
N LYS A 187 10.51 11.84 -8.59
CA LYS A 187 11.40 11.57 -9.72
C LYS A 187 10.90 10.36 -10.52
N ASN A 188 10.32 9.36 -9.89
CA ASN A 188 9.80 8.17 -10.57
C ASN A 188 8.63 8.51 -11.52
N ILE A 189 7.88 9.59 -11.23
CA ILE A 189 6.78 10.10 -12.05
C ILE A 189 7.12 11.43 -12.75
N ASP A 190 8.41 11.70 -12.97
CA ASP A 190 8.94 12.88 -13.66
C ASP A 190 8.40 14.27 -13.19
N SER A 191 7.90 14.35 -11.96
CA SER A 191 7.25 15.52 -11.35
C SER A 191 8.18 16.32 -10.44
N THR A 192 9.36 16.68 -10.94
CA THR A 192 10.46 17.30 -10.15
C THR A 192 10.50 18.84 -10.19
N ASP A 193 9.52 19.46 -10.84
CA ASP A 193 9.39 20.92 -10.87
C ASP A 193 9.09 21.50 -9.48
N ALA A 194 9.44 22.78 -9.28
CA ALA A 194 9.20 23.53 -8.04
C ALA A 194 9.83 22.91 -6.76
N LEU A 195 10.91 22.14 -6.90
CA LEU A 195 11.69 21.63 -5.76
C LEU A 195 12.80 22.60 -5.33
N ASN A 196 12.84 22.92 -4.04
CA ASN A 196 13.92 23.69 -3.44
C ASN A 196 15.25 22.92 -3.53
N SER A 197 16.40 23.60 -3.58
CA SER A 197 17.69 22.92 -3.51
C SER A 197 17.92 22.31 -2.13
N MET A 198 18.28 21.03 -2.04
CA MET A 198 18.78 20.45 -0.78
C MET A 198 20.23 20.85 -0.54
N SER A 199 20.53 21.33 0.67
CA SER A 199 21.89 21.56 1.13
C SER A 199 22.67 20.24 1.24
N PHE A 200 24.01 20.33 1.18
CA PHE A 200 24.89 19.17 1.34
C PHE A 200 24.64 18.42 2.66
N PHE A 201 24.44 19.16 3.76
CA PHE A 201 24.17 18.58 5.07
C PHE A 201 22.83 17.84 5.14
N GLU A 202 21.77 18.35 4.49
CA GLU A 202 20.49 17.65 4.41
C GLU A 202 20.63 16.33 3.65
N ARG A 203 21.36 16.33 2.52
CA ARG A 203 21.62 15.11 1.74
C ARG A 203 22.36 14.06 2.56
N VAL A 204 23.44 14.46 3.22
CA VAL A 204 24.24 13.55 4.07
C VAL A 204 23.40 13.03 5.22
N LYS A 205 22.70 13.90 5.94
CA LYS A 205 21.90 13.49 7.10
C LYS A 205 20.81 12.50 6.70
N GLY A 206 20.11 12.75 5.60
CA GLY A 206 19.04 11.86 5.14
C GLY A 206 19.51 10.47 4.68
N MET A 207 20.75 10.31 4.22
CA MET A 207 21.29 9.00 3.83
C MET A 207 21.63 8.07 5.01
N PHE A 208 21.86 8.62 6.20
CA PHE A 208 22.32 7.87 7.38
C PHE A 208 21.28 7.81 8.52
N SER A 209 20.04 8.26 8.28
CA SER A 209 19.02 8.45 9.34
C SER A 209 17.72 7.73 9.06
#